data_AF-A0A1G3PGZ5-F1
#
_entry.id   AF-A0A1G3PGZ5-F1
#
_cell.length_a   1.000
_cell.length_b   1.000
_cell.length_c   1.000
_cell.angle_alpha   90.00
_cell.angle_beta   90.00
_cell.angle_gamma   90.00
#
_symmetry.space_group_name_H-M   'P 1'
#
loop_
_entity.id
_entity.type
_entity.pdbx_description
1 polymer ?
#
loop_
_entity_poly.entity_id
_entity_poly.type
_entity_poly.pdbx_seq_one_letter_code
_entity_poly.pdbx_strand_id
1 'polypeptide(L)'
;MLASVNLFPAGLPKPDIEKKLEQVVSQPKFNYIEHKEPPVEIDSGFLKWLKDMLQSISEFWSELFKKLGNLSTAFLVIVIVLVGGIVIFLVTWAIRNMNFSKKTKKLDDAAAPEELNLDYQLEVARGKRLMSEGRLKEAVDMFLNAVWLYLSGKSELPYDKARTDRECLSRLKGVEYYPNLEKIVRQSEIAVFYKENLETEECGEILGKVETFLSK
;
A
#
# COMPACT_ATOMS: atom_id res chain seq x y z
N MET A 1 28.06 11.35 -34.90
CA MET A 1 26.91 11.90 -35.66
C MET A 1 25.65 11.53 -34.90
N LEU A 2 25.02 12.49 -34.21
CA LEU A 2 23.71 12.34 -33.60
C LEU A 2 22.83 13.45 -34.17
N ALA A 3 21.76 13.07 -34.87
CA ALA A 3 20.78 13.99 -35.39
C ALA A 3 19.89 14.47 -34.25
N SER A 4 19.94 15.76 -33.93
CA SER A 4 18.99 16.41 -33.05
C SER A 4 17.64 16.54 -33.75
N VAL A 5 16.66 15.75 -33.32
CA VAL A 5 15.27 15.85 -33.74
C VAL A 5 14.65 17.08 -33.07
N ASN A 6 14.47 18.15 -33.85
CA ASN A 6 13.68 19.32 -33.45
C ASN A 6 12.19 18.92 -33.39
N LEU A 7 11.67 18.73 -32.18
CA LEU A 7 10.28 18.27 -31.95
C LEU A 7 9.23 19.37 -31.88
N PHE A 8 9.57 20.65 -32.09
CA PHE A 8 8.57 21.72 -32.16
C PHE A 8 9.00 22.81 -33.14
N PRO A 9 8.27 23.06 -34.24
CA PRO A 9 8.41 24.32 -34.95
C PRO A 9 7.89 25.42 -34.03
N ALA A 10 8.78 26.32 -33.62
CA ALA A 10 8.45 27.57 -32.94
C ALA A 10 7.69 28.50 -33.91
N GLY A 11 6.45 28.15 -34.23
CA GLY A 11 5.49 28.99 -34.91
C GLY A 11 4.45 29.43 -33.89
N LEU A 12 4.20 30.73 -33.79
CA LEU A 12 3.07 31.28 -33.04
C LEU A 12 1.79 30.50 -33.40
N PRO A 13 0.98 30.09 -32.41
CA PRO A 13 -0.23 29.33 -32.67
C PRO A 13 -1.11 30.10 -33.65
N LYS A 14 -1.58 29.42 -34.70
CA LYS A 14 -2.50 30.02 -35.67
C LYS A 14 -3.74 30.54 -34.91
N PRO A 15 -4.27 31.73 -35.23
CA PRO A 15 -5.38 32.36 -34.48
C PRO A 15 -6.65 31.48 -34.42
N ASP A 16 -6.82 30.55 -35.35
CA ASP A 16 -7.91 29.57 -35.34
C ASP A 16 -7.76 28.49 -34.26
N ILE A 17 -6.53 28.21 -33.81
CA ILE A 17 -6.24 27.24 -32.75
C ILE A 17 -6.52 27.85 -31.38
N GLU A 18 -6.22 29.14 -31.18
CA GLU A 18 -6.53 29.87 -29.95
C GLU A 18 -8.04 29.88 -29.68
N LYS A 19 -8.85 30.19 -30.70
CA LYS A 19 -10.32 30.16 -30.58
C LYS A 19 -10.88 28.77 -30.26
N LYS A 20 -10.28 27.72 -30.83
CA LYS A 20 -10.66 26.33 -30.52
C LYS A 20 -10.23 25.93 -29.11
N LEU A 21 -9.07 26.40 -28.64
CA LEU A 21 -8.64 26.16 -27.27
C LEU A 21 -9.55 26.86 -26.26
N GLU A 22 -9.92 28.12 -26.50
CA GLU A 22 -10.86 28.85 -25.64
C GLU A 22 -12.22 28.14 -25.57
N GLN A 23 -12.71 27.61 -26.70
CA GLN A 23 -13.94 26.80 -26.74
C GLN A 23 -13.83 25.47 -25.98
N VAL A 24 -12.64 24.87 -25.91
CA VAL A 24 -12.44 23.61 -25.18
C VAL A 24 -12.28 23.88 -23.69
N VAL A 25 -11.52 24.90 -23.30
CA VAL A 25 -11.27 25.27 -21.90
C VAL A 25 -12.52 25.83 -21.21
N SER A 26 -13.40 26.53 -21.95
CA SER A 26 -14.67 27.04 -21.43
C SER A 26 -15.76 25.97 -21.23
N GLN A 27 -15.49 24.71 -21.56
CA GLN A 27 -16.46 23.64 -21.31
C GLN A 27 -16.61 23.41 -19.80
N PRO A 28 -17.83 23.23 -19.29
CA PRO A 28 -18.10 23.10 -17.85
C PRO A 28 -17.37 21.93 -17.20
N LYS A 29 -16.96 20.92 -17.98
CA LYS A 29 -16.14 19.79 -17.53
C LYS A 29 -14.71 20.16 -17.09
N PHE A 30 -14.22 21.36 -17.44
CA PHE A 30 -12.89 21.87 -17.05
C PHE A 30 -12.95 22.99 -16.02
N ASN A 31 -14.15 23.39 -15.57
CA ASN A 31 -14.30 24.26 -14.42
C ASN A 31 -14.01 23.43 -13.16
N TYR A 32 -12.76 23.49 -12.71
CA TYR A 32 -12.37 22.99 -11.39
C TYR A 32 -13.15 23.75 -10.32
N ILE A 33 -14.16 23.09 -9.74
CA ILE A 33 -14.72 23.50 -8.47
C ILE A 33 -13.73 23.01 -7.43
N GLU A 34 -12.99 23.94 -6.84
CA GLU A 34 -12.10 23.67 -5.71
C GLU A 34 -12.96 23.12 -4.56
N HIS A 35 -13.03 21.80 -4.44
CA HIS A 35 -13.61 21.15 -3.28
C HIS A 35 -12.68 21.46 -2.11
N LYS A 36 -13.00 22.52 -1.36
CA LYS A 36 -12.45 22.74 -0.02
C LYS A 36 -12.69 21.45 0.76
N GLU A 37 -11.59 20.77 1.09
CA GLU A 37 -11.63 19.62 1.98
C GLU A 37 -12.39 20.01 3.25
N PRO A 38 -13.36 19.19 3.72
CA PRO A 38 -14.05 19.49 4.96
C PRO A 38 -13.04 19.50 6.11
N PRO A 39 -13.17 20.41 7.10
CA PRO A 39 -12.30 20.42 8.26
C PRO A 39 -12.36 19.06 8.95
N VAL A 40 -11.20 18.50 9.30
CA VAL A 40 -11.09 17.26 10.08
C VAL A 40 -11.78 17.48 11.42
N GLU A 41 -13.00 16.98 11.56
CA GLU A 41 -13.71 16.96 12.83
C GLU A 41 -12.98 15.99 13.76
N ILE A 42 -12.17 16.53 14.67
CA ILE A 42 -11.55 15.75 15.74
C ILE A 42 -12.69 15.19 16.59
N ASP A 43 -12.88 13.88 16.52
CA ASP A 43 -13.93 13.17 17.25
C ASP A 43 -13.85 13.50 18.75
N SER A 44 -14.89 14.17 19.24
CA SER A 44 -15.06 14.55 20.65
C SER A 44 -14.95 13.36 21.61
N GLY A 45 -15.20 12.12 21.13
CA GLY A 45 -15.02 10.90 21.89
C GLY A 45 -13.57 10.61 22.24
N PHE A 46 -12.63 10.85 21.33
CA PHE A 46 -11.20 10.63 21.56
C PHE A 46 -10.63 11.60 22.61
N LEU A 47 -11.00 12.88 22.52
CA LEU A 47 -10.57 13.89 23.48
C LEU A 47 -11.11 13.62 24.89
N LYS A 48 -12.36 13.15 24.99
CA LYS A 48 -12.95 12.75 26.27
C LYS A 48 -12.25 11.54 26.87
N TRP A 49 -12.02 10.49 26.07
CA TRP A 49 -11.27 9.31 26.50
C TRP A 49 -9.86 9.67 26.99
N LEU A 50 -9.15 10.53 26.26
CA LEU A 50 -7.81 10.98 26.63
C LEU A 50 -7.82 11.74 27.98
N LYS A 51 -8.82 12.62 28.17
CA LYS A 51 -8.99 13.37 29.42
C LYS A 51 -9.27 12.44 30.60
N ASP A 52 -10.17 11.48 30.43
CA ASP A 52 -10.51 10.50 31.47
C ASP A 52 -9.29 9.63 31.83
N MET A 53 -8.50 9.23 30.83
CA MET A 53 -7.26 8.46 31.06
C MET A 53 -6.21 9.27 31.82
N LEU A 54 -6.00 10.54 31.45
CA LEU A 54 -5.07 11.45 32.14
C LEU A 54 -5.50 11.73 33.57
N GLN A 55 -6.80 11.88 33.80
CA GLN A 55 -7.34 12.10 35.14
C GLN A 55 -7.14 10.87 36.03
N SER A 56 -7.40 9.67 35.52
CA SER A 56 -7.18 8.43 36.26
C SER A 56 -5.69 8.20 36.60
N ILE A 57 -4.79 8.56 35.68
CA ILE A 57 -3.34 8.55 35.94
C ILE A 57 -2.99 9.56 37.04
N SER A 58 -3.51 10.79 36.97
CA SER A 58 -3.26 11.82 37.98
C SER A 58 -3.75 11.42 39.38
N GLU A 59 -4.93 10.80 39.47
CA GLU A 59 -5.50 10.31 40.74
C GLU A 59 -4.64 9.18 41.32
N PHE A 60 -4.21 8.22 40.48
CA PHE A 60 -3.30 7.15 40.89
C PHE A 60 -1.99 7.70 41.45
N TRP A 61 -1.35 8.67 40.76
CA TRP A 61 -0.13 9.30 41.26
C TRP A 61 -0.38 10.08 42.55
N SER A 62 -1.49 10.82 42.65
CA SER A 62 -1.83 11.58 43.86
C SER A 62 -2.01 10.67 45.08
N GLU A 63 -2.69 9.53 44.93
CA GLU A 63 -2.82 8.54 46.00
C GLU A 63 -1.48 7.87 46.34
N LEU A 64 -0.66 7.56 45.33
CA LEU A 64 0.66 6.99 45.52
C LEU A 64 1.58 7.94 46.30
N PHE A 65 1.61 9.24 45.93
CA PHE A 65 2.37 10.27 46.65
C PHE A 65 1.85 10.52 48.07
N LYS A 66 0.54 10.46 48.30
CA LYS A 66 -0.04 10.55 49.65
C LYS A 66 0.36 9.37 50.53
N LYS A 67 0.35 8.13 49.99
CA LYS A 67 0.77 6.93 50.74
C LYS A 67 2.28 6.85 50.93
N LEU A 68 3.07 7.39 50.01
CA LEU A 68 4.53 7.43 50.07
C LEU A 68 5.09 8.67 50.80
N GLY A 69 4.25 9.61 51.23
CA GLY A 69 4.66 10.91 51.80
C GLY A 69 5.54 10.85 53.07
N ASN A 70 5.64 9.70 53.72
CA ASN A 70 6.51 9.48 54.90
C ASN A 70 7.83 8.75 54.55
N LEU A 71 8.11 8.46 53.29
CA LEU A 71 9.34 7.78 52.86
C LEU A 71 10.40 8.81 52.43
N SER A 72 11.67 8.46 52.68
CA SER A 72 12.83 9.26 52.27
C SER A 72 12.74 9.65 50.79
N THR A 73 13.06 10.91 50.47
CA THR A 73 13.11 11.43 49.09
C THR A 73 13.97 10.57 48.17
N ALA A 74 15.02 9.93 48.70
CA ALA A 74 15.85 8.99 47.95
C ALA A 74 15.07 7.72 47.51
N PHE A 75 14.15 7.24 48.35
CA PHE A 75 13.31 6.09 48.03
C PHE A 75 12.26 6.45 46.96
N LEU A 76 11.69 7.66 47.03
CA LEU A 76 10.79 8.18 45.99
C LEU A 76 11.47 8.26 44.62
N VAL A 77 12.71 8.75 44.57
CA VAL A 77 13.51 8.80 43.33
C VAL A 77 13.73 7.40 42.76
N ILE A 78 14.05 6.41 43.59
CA ILE A 78 14.24 5.03 43.17
C ILE A 78 12.94 4.45 42.59
N VAL A 79 11.80 4.67 43.25
CA VAL A 79 10.49 4.19 42.77
C VAL A 79 10.13 4.85 41.44
N ILE A 80 10.36 6.16 41.28
CA ILE A 80 10.10 6.86 40.02
C ILE A 80 10.99 6.33 38.88
N VAL A 81 12.28 6.11 39.13
CA VAL A 81 13.21 5.52 38.13
C VAL A 81 12.78 4.11 37.75
N LEU A 82 12.32 3.31 38.71
CA LEU A 82 11.89 1.93 38.49
C LEU A 82 10.58 1.88 37.69
N VAL A 83 9.59 2.70 38.04
CA VAL A 83 8.33 2.81 37.27
C VAL A 83 8.58 3.39 35.89
N GLY A 84 9.40 4.43 35.76
CA GLY A 84 9.79 5.01 34.48
C GLY A 84 10.52 4.00 33.59
N GLY A 85 11.42 3.20 34.18
CA GLY A 85 12.11 2.10 33.50
C GLY A 85 11.15 1.02 33.00
N ILE A 86 10.16 0.64 33.81
CA ILE A 86 9.11 -0.31 33.40
C ILE A 86 8.27 0.27 32.26
N VAL A 87 7.88 1.54 32.31
CA VAL A 87 7.10 2.18 31.24
C VAL A 87 7.92 2.24 29.94
N ILE A 88 9.19 2.66 30.00
CA ILE A 88 10.07 2.69 28.82
C ILE A 88 10.28 1.29 28.28
N PHE A 89 10.48 0.29 29.14
CA PHE A 89 10.59 -1.11 28.76
C PHE A 89 9.31 -1.60 28.07
N LEU A 90 8.13 -1.32 28.64
CA LEU A 90 6.84 -1.69 28.05
C LEU A 90 6.58 -1.00 26.73
N VAL A 91 6.94 0.28 26.59
CA VAL A 91 6.82 1.03 25.32
C VAL A 91 7.78 0.46 24.28
N THR A 92 9.04 0.21 24.64
CA THR A 92 10.03 -0.36 23.73
C THR A 92 9.69 -1.80 23.34
N TRP A 93 9.19 -2.58 24.30
CA TRP A 93 8.69 -3.93 24.10
C TRP A 93 7.44 -3.93 23.22
N ALA A 94 6.48 -3.04 23.48
CA ALA A 94 5.30 -2.85 22.65
C ALA A 94 5.71 -2.45 21.22
N ILE A 95 6.59 -1.47 21.02
CA ILE A 95 7.06 -1.05 19.69
C ILE A 95 7.77 -2.22 18.97
N ARG A 96 8.64 -2.97 19.67
CA ARG A 96 9.33 -4.13 19.07
C ARG A 96 8.38 -5.28 18.75
N ASN A 97 7.35 -5.50 19.56
CA ASN A 97 6.38 -6.57 19.39
C ASN A 97 5.18 -6.16 18.50
N MET A 98 4.99 -4.86 18.26
CA MET A 98 3.98 -4.29 17.35
C MET A 98 4.37 -4.40 15.87
N ASN A 99 5.51 -4.99 15.54
CA ASN A 99 5.84 -5.35 14.16
C ASN A 99 5.06 -6.56 13.62
N PHE A 100 4.23 -7.25 14.40
CA PHE A 100 3.30 -8.25 13.86
C PHE A 100 2.04 -8.33 14.71
N SER A 101 1.01 -7.60 14.30
CA SER A 101 -0.40 -8.00 14.37
C SER A 101 -1.26 -6.75 14.22
N LYS A 102 -1.50 -6.32 12.97
CA LYS A 102 -2.70 -5.54 12.63
C LYS A 102 -3.93 -6.44 12.82
N LYS A 103 -4.24 -6.83 14.06
CA LYS A 103 -5.59 -7.23 14.47
C LYS A 103 -6.30 -5.94 14.81
N THR A 104 -6.79 -5.28 13.77
CA THR A 104 -7.76 -4.20 13.91
C THR A 104 -8.99 -4.82 14.57
N LYS A 105 -9.28 -4.31 15.76
CA LYS A 105 -10.44 -4.65 16.58
C LYS A 105 -11.70 -4.41 15.74
N LYS A 106 -12.50 -5.46 15.59
CA LYS A 106 -13.83 -5.45 14.94
C LYS A 106 -14.63 -4.23 15.41
N LEU A 107 -14.96 -3.36 14.46
CA LEU A 107 -16.19 -2.59 14.48
C LEU A 107 -17.15 -3.37 13.60
N ASP A 108 -18.18 -3.90 14.23
CA ASP A 108 -19.25 -4.67 13.60
C ASP A 108 -20.03 -3.80 12.59
N ASP A 109 -20.59 -4.49 11.59
CA ASP A 109 -21.64 -4.05 10.66
C ASP A 109 -21.30 -3.04 9.56
N ALA A 110 -20.52 -3.48 8.58
CA ALA A 110 -20.85 -3.26 7.16
C ALA A 110 -20.00 -4.17 6.27
N ALA A 111 -20.65 -5.12 5.59
CA ALA A 111 -20.10 -5.92 4.47
C ALA A 111 -18.72 -6.53 4.72
N ALA A 112 -18.69 -7.77 5.24
CA ALA A 112 -17.48 -8.58 5.26
C ALA A 112 -16.81 -8.55 3.87
N PRO A 113 -15.62 -7.93 3.72
CA PRO A 113 -14.81 -8.24 2.56
C PRO A 113 -14.32 -9.66 2.80
N GLU A 114 -14.47 -10.51 1.79
CA GLU A 114 -13.86 -11.84 1.73
C GLU A 114 -12.52 -11.83 2.47
N GLU A 115 -12.37 -12.73 3.45
CA GLU A 115 -11.06 -13.06 3.97
C GLU A 115 -10.14 -13.25 2.76
N LEU A 116 -9.17 -12.34 2.61
CA LEU A 116 -8.11 -12.43 1.62
C LEU A 116 -7.34 -13.71 1.93
N ASN A 117 -7.85 -14.83 1.46
CA ASN A 117 -7.05 -16.01 1.20
C ASN A 117 -6.00 -15.54 0.20
N LEU A 118 -4.80 -15.27 0.70
CA LEU A 118 -3.61 -14.95 -0.07
C LEU A 118 -3.17 -16.22 -0.83
N ASP A 119 -4.05 -16.71 -1.69
CA ASP A 119 -3.87 -17.94 -2.44
C ASP A 119 -3.53 -17.60 -3.89
N TYR A 120 -2.26 -17.74 -4.23
CA TYR A 120 -1.77 -17.53 -5.58
C TYR A 120 -2.43 -18.50 -6.58
N GLN A 121 -2.86 -19.69 -6.15
CA GLN A 121 -3.52 -20.66 -7.03
C GLN A 121 -4.90 -20.17 -7.47
N LEU A 122 -5.61 -19.48 -6.57
CA LEU A 122 -6.89 -18.85 -6.88
C LEU A 122 -6.73 -17.75 -7.94
N GLU A 123 -5.68 -16.93 -7.84
CA GLU A 123 -5.40 -15.90 -8.85
C GLU A 123 -5.01 -16.49 -10.21
N VAL A 124 -4.24 -17.59 -10.24
CA VAL A 124 -3.99 -18.33 -11.50
C VAL A 124 -5.30 -18.86 -12.10
N ALA A 125 -6.18 -19.44 -11.27
CA ALA A 125 -7.47 -19.94 -11.73
C ALA A 125 -8.39 -18.82 -12.27
N ARG A 126 -8.42 -17.67 -11.59
CA ARG A 126 -9.13 -16.46 -12.05
C ARG A 126 -8.57 -15.97 -13.38
N GLY A 127 -7.24 -15.88 -13.53
CA GLY A 127 -6.61 -15.50 -14.79
C GLY A 127 -6.94 -16.46 -15.94
N LYS A 128 -6.92 -17.78 -15.70
CA LYS A 128 -7.34 -18.78 -16.72
C LYS A 128 -8.79 -18.60 -17.15
N ARG A 129 -9.68 -18.29 -16.21
CA ARG A 129 -11.08 -17.97 -16.51
C ARG A 129 -11.19 -16.71 -17.37
N LEU A 130 -10.52 -15.62 -16.99
CA LEU A 130 -10.51 -14.37 -17.78
C LEU A 130 -9.96 -14.59 -19.19
N MET A 131 -8.94 -15.42 -19.33
CA MET A 131 -8.39 -15.81 -20.63
C MET A 131 -9.44 -16.53 -21.49
N SER A 132 -10.23 -17.45 -20.91
CA SER A 132 -11.33 -18.12 -21.63
C SER A 132 -12.49 -17.18 -22.01
N GLU A 133 -12.67 -16.09 -21.26
CA GLU A 133 -13.65 -15.04 -21.54
C GLU A 133 -13.14 -14.00 -22.57
N GLY A 134 -11.90 -14.15 -23.08
CA GLY A 134 -11.27 -13.21 -24.02
C GLY A 134 -10.73 -11.93 -23.35
N ARG A 135 -10.74 -11.85 -22.01
CA ARG A 135 -10.26 -10.70 -21.23
C ARG A 135 -8.77 -10.84 -20.94
N LEU A 136 -7.96 -10.83 -21.99
CA LEU A 136 -6.56 -11.25 -21.95
C LEU A 136 -5.65 -10.34 -21.11
N LYS A 137 -5.84 -9.01 -21.17
CA LYS A 137 -5.04 -8.07 -20.36
C LYS A 137 -5.27 -8.27 -18.87
N GLU A 138 -6.53 -8.43 -18.48
CA GLU A 138 -6.88 -8.69 -17.09
C GLU A 138 -6.39 -10.07 -16.62
N ALA A 139 -6.38 -11.06 -17.51
CA ALA A 139 -5.79 -12.36 -17.22
C ALA A 139 -4.29 -12.24 -16.89
N VAL A 140 -3.55 -11.42 -17.66
CA VAL A 140 -2.12 -11.14 -17.40
C VAL A 140 -1.92 -10.47 -16.04
N ASP A 141 -2.75 -9.50 -15.67
CA ASP A 141 -2.70 -8.86 -14.35
C ASP A 141 -2.93 -9.88 -13.22
N MET A 142 -3.89 -10.81 -13.38
CA MET A 142 -4.11 -11.87 -12.39
C MET A 142 -2.93 -12.83 -12.28
N PHE A 143 -2.27 -13.15 -13.41
CA PHE A 143 -1.06 -13.99 -13.38
C PHE A 143 0.11 -13.30 -12.66
N LEU A 144 0.31 -11.99 -12.86
CA LEU A 144 1.30 -11.22 -12.10
C LEU A 144 0.96 -11.17 -10.61
N ASN A 145 -0.30 -10.92 -10.26
CA ASN A 145 -0.73 -10.93 -8.87
C ASN A 145 -0.48 -12.29 -8.20
N ALA A 146 -0.68 -13.40 -8.90
CA ALA A 146 -0.32 -14.71 -8.38
C ALA A 146 1.17 -14.82 -8.03
N VAL A 147 2.05 -14.30 -8.88
CA VAL A 147 3.50 -14.27 -8.61
C VAL A 147 3.82 -13.46 -7.35
N TRP A 148 3.18 -12.29 -7.18
CA TRP A 148 3.41 -11.46 -6.00
C TRP A 148 2.87 -12.09 -4.72
N LEU A 149 1.70 -12.71 -4.78
CA LEU A 149 1.14 -13.46 -3.66
C LEU A 149 2.03 -14.65 -3.27
N TYR A 150 2.59 -15.35 -4.25
CA TYR A 150 3.52 -16.46 -4.02
C TYR A 150 4.78 -16.01 -3.26
N LEU A 151 5.41 -14.93 -3.72
CA LEU A 151 6.60 -14.37 -3.08
C LEU A 151 6.30 -13.79 -1.68
N SER A 152 5.08 -13.29 -1.49
CA SER A 152 4.57 -12.90 -0.17
C SER A 152 4.41 -14.09 0.76
N GLY A 153 3.84 -15.19 0.28
CA GLY A 153 3.73 -16.45 1.02
C GLY A 153 5.09 -17.02 1.43
N LYS A 154 6.12 -16.87 0.58
CA LYS A 154 7.52 -17.24 0.89
C LYS A 154 8.24 -16.26 1.83
N SER A 155 7.60 -15.17 2.26
CA SER A 155 8.21 -14.09 3.07
C SER A 155 9.39 -13.38 2.39
N GLU A 156 9.53 -13.51 1.07
CA GLU A 156 10.60 -12.86 0.31
C GLU A 156 10.23 -11.42 -0.09
N LEU A 157 8.93 -11.12 -0.15
CA LEU A 157 8.41 -9.79 -0.44
C LEU A 157 7.16 -9.51 0.40
N PRO A 158 7.12 -8.47 1.25
CA PRO A 158 5.87 -8.05 1.87
C PRO A 158 4.98 -7.42 0.78
N TYR A 159 4.07 -8.21 0.22
CA TYR A 159 3.16 -7.78 -0.83
C TYR A 159 2.13 -6.79 -0.27
N ASP A 160 1.93 -5.71 -1.03
CA ASP A 160 0.97 -4.66 -0.76
C ASP A 160 0.37 -4.25 -2.10
N LYS A 161 -0.96 -4.33 -2.23
CA LYS A 161 -1.68 -3.98 -3.46
C LYS A 161 -1.47 -2.53 -3.90
N ALA A 162 -1.05 -1.65 -2.99
CA ALA A 162 -0.75 -0.26 -3.32
C ALA A 162 0.59 -0.08 -4.05
N ARG A 163 1.43 -1.11 -4.13
CA ARG A 163 2.75 -1.02 -4.77
C ARG A 163 2.71 -1.35 -6.25
N THR A 164 3.60 -0.72 -6.99
CA THR A 164 3.77 -1.00 -8.42
C THR A 164 4.64 -2.25 -8.65
N ASP A 165 4.50 -2.88 -9.82
CA ASP A 165 5.33 -4.04 -10.20
C ASP A 165 6.83 -3.72 -10.17
N ARG A 166 7.20 -2.49 -10.59
CA ARG A 166 8.58 -1.99 -10.54
C ARG A 166 9.12 -1.86 -9.11
N GLU A 167 8.29 -1.38 -8.19
CA GLU A 167 8.66 -1.31 -6.77
C GLU A 167 8.86 -2.72 -6.19
N CYS A 168 7.99 -3.66 -6.54
CA CYS A 168 8.11 -5.06 -6.14
C CYS A 168 9.42 -5.69 -6.66
N LEU A 169 9.72 -5.53 -7.96
CA LEU A 169 10.98 -5.98 -8.57
C LEU A 169 12.21 -5.36 -7.90
N SER A 170 12.18 -4.06 -7.59
CA SER A 170 13.34 -3.35 -7.04
C SER A 170 13.85 -3.95 -5.72
N ARG A 171 12.94 -4.54 -4.92
CA ARG A 171 13.24 -5.17 -3.63
C ARG A 171 13.84 -6.57 -3.76
N LEU A 172 13.68 -7.20 -4.92
CA LEU A 172 14.16 -8.54 -5.21
C LEU A 172 15.51 -8.52 -5.94
N LYS A 173 16.13 -7.34 -6.10
CA LYS A 173 17.45 -7.22 -6.72
C LYS A 173 18.50 -8.01 -5.94
N GLY A 174 19.22 -8.87 -6.65
CA GLY A 174 20.27 -9.72 -6.09
C GLY A 174 19.81 -11.12 -5.68
N VAL A 175 18.51 -11.42 -5.78
CA VAL A 175 18.00 -12.79 -5.58
C VAL A 175 18.20 -13.61 -6.87
N GLU A 176 18.49 -14.91 -6.73
CA GLU A 176 18.84 -15.80 -7.84
C GLU A 176 17.80 -15.80 -8.97
N TYR A 177 16.52 -15.81 -8.63
CA TYR A 177 15.42 -15.86 -9.59
C TYR A 177 15.06 -14.49 -10.20
N TYR A 178 15.69 -13.39 -9.75
CA TYR A 178 15.40 -12.02 -10.20
C TYR A 178 15.43 -11.86 -11.73
N PRO A 179 16.43 -12.37 -12.48
CA PRO A 179 16.49 -12.16 -13.93
C PRO A 179 15.32 -12.80 -14.68
N ASN A 180 14.80 -13.92 -14.16
CA ASN A 180 13.64 -14.58 -14.76
C ASN A 180 12.35 -13.82 -14.41
N LEU A 181 12.21 -13.40 -13.15
CA LEU A 181 11.07 -12.61 -12.70
C LEU A 181 10.98 -11.26 -13.42
N GLU A 182 12.10 -10.56 -13.61
CA GLU A 182 12.15 -9.31 -14.37
C GLU A 182 11.65 -9.50 -15.80
N LYS A 183 11.99 -10.61 -16.46
CA LYS A 183 11.50 -10.92 -17.81
C LYS A 183 9.99 -11.13 -17.82
N ILE A 184 9.45 -11.87 -16.86
CA ILE A 184 8.00 -12.11 -16.74
C ILE A 184 7.27 -10.76 -16.59
N VAL A 185 7.70 -9.95 -15.62
CA VAL A 185 7.08 -8.65 -15.35
C VAL A 185 7.16 -7.71 -16.55
N ARG A 186 8.33 -7.59 -17.20
CA ARG A 186 8.45 -6.75 -18.41
C ARG A 186 7.54 -7.21 -19.54
N GLN A 187 7.43 -8.52 -19.77
CA GLN A 187 6.55 -9.04 -20.83
C GLN A 187 5.08 -8.77 -20.52
N SER A 188 4.68 -8.93 -19.26
CA SER A 188 3.34 -8.60 -18.80
C SER A 188 3.04 -7.10 -18.89
N GLU A 189 3.95 -6.22 -18.47
CA GLU A 189 3.80 -4.76 -18.62
C GLU A 189 3.61 -4.37 -20.10
N ILE A 190 4.39 -4.96 -21.02
CA ILE A 190 4.25 -4.75 -22.47
C ILE A 190 2.87 -5.19 -22.95
N ALA A 191 2.43 -6.38 -22.54
CA ALA A 191 1.15 -6.95 -22.93
C ALA A 191 -0.05 -6.11 -22.46
N VAL A 192 0.01 -5.55 -21.25
CA VAL A 192 -1.09 -4.79 -20.65
C VAL A 192 -1.11 -3.35 -21.14
N PHE A 193 0.03 -2.64 -21.07
CA PHE A 193 0.08 -1.19 -21.25
C PHE A 193 0.47 -0.74 -22.66
N TYR A 194 1.26 -1.53 -23.39
CA TYR A 194 1.84 -1.08 -24.65
C TYR A 194 1.16 -1.67 -25.89
N LYS A 195 0.53 -2.84 -25.77
CA LYS A 195 -0.20 -3.47 -26.87
C LYS A 195 -1.64 -2.98 -26.94
N GLU A 196 -2.08 -2.64 -28.14
CA GLU A 196 -3.49 -2.33 -28.39
C GLU A 196 -4.34 -3.60 -28.30
N ASN A 197 -3.92 -4.66 -29.01
CA ASN A 197 -4.53 -5.98 -28.97
C ASN A 197 -3.51 -7.01 -28.48
N LEU A 198 -3.91 -7.85 -27.53
CA LEU A 198 -3.12 -8.96 -27.01
C LEU A 198 -3.65 -10.25 -27.61
N GLU A 199 -2.78 -11.12 -28.10
CA GLU A 199 -3.21 -12.42 -28.65
C GLU A 199 -3.29 -13.51 -27.58
N THR A 200 -4.15 -14.50 -27.79
CA THR A 200 -4.33 -15.61 -26.83
C THR A 200 -3.06 -16.43 -26.65
N GLU A 201 -2.27 -16.61 -27.72
CA GLU A 201 -0.98 -17.32 -27.67
C GLU A 201 0.00 -16.61 -26.73
N GLU A 202 0.11 -15.28 -26.84
CA GLU A 202 1.01 -14.48 -26.00
C GLU A 202 0.58 -14.48 -24.53
N CYS A 203 -0.73 -14.42 -24.26
CA CYS A 203 -1.26 -14.58 -22.91
C CYS A 203 -0.93 -15.98 -22.33
N GLY A 204 -1.02 -17.02 -23.17
CA GLY A 204 -0.63 -18.39 -22.84
C GLY A 204 0.86 -18.55 -22.55
N GLU A 205 1.73 -17.87 -23.31
CA GLU A 205 3.17 -17.85 -23.04
C GLU A 205 3.50 -17.22 -21.68
N ILE A 206 2.84 -16.11 -21.34
CA ILE A 206 3.00 -15.44 -20.03
C ILE A 206 2.55 -16.38 -18.92
N LEU A 207 1.38 -17.01 -19.06
CA LEU A 207 0.88 -18.01 -18.12
C LEU A 207 1.90 -19.15 -17.92
N GLY A 208 2.43 -19.72 -19.01
CA GLY A 208 3.40 -20.81 -18.93
C GLY A 208 4.68 -20.43 -18.18
N LYS A 209 5.16 -19.18 -18.35
CA LYS A 209 6.32 -18.67 -17.59
C LYS A 209 5.99 -18.47 -16.12
N VAL A 210 4.79 -17.97 -15.82
CA VAL A 210 4.29 -17.79 -14.45
C VAL A 210 4.16 -19.15 -13.75
N GLU A 211 3.52 -20.15 -14.36
CA GLU A 211 3.39 -21.49 -13.78
C GLU A 211 4.75 -22.16 -13.56
N THR A 212 5.68 -22.01 -14.51
CA THR A 212 7.05 -22.49 -14.35
C THR A 212 7.75 -21.83 -13.17
N PHE A 213 7.56 -20.52 -12.96
CA PHE A 213 8.11 -19.80 -11.82
C PHE A 213 7.50 -20.26 -10.49
N LEU A 214 6.17 -20.43 -10.44
CA LEU A 214 5.43 -20.86 -9.25
C LEU A 214 5.71 -22.31 -8.84
N SER A 215 6.21 -23.14 -9.76
CA SER A 215 6.56 -24.54 -9.47
C SER A 215 7.91 -24.74 -8.74
N LYS A 216 8.69 -23.66 -8.55
CA LYS A 216 9.99 -23.66 -7.86
C LYS A 216 9.87 -23.16 -6.42
#